data_AF-A0A964EQY2-F1
#
_entry.id   AF-A0A964EQY2-F1
#
_cell.length_a   1.000
_cell.length_b   1.000
_cell.length_c   1.000
_cell.angle_alpha   90.00
_cell.angle_beta   90.00
_cell.angle_gamma   90.00
#
_symmetry.space_group_name_H-M   'P 1'
#
loop_
_entity.id
_entity.type
_entity.pdbx_description
1 polymer ?
#
loop_
_entity_poly.entity_id
_entity_poly.type
_entity_poly.pdbx_seq_one_letter_code
_entity_poly.pdbx_strand_id
1 'polypeptide(L)'
;MSRSLIALTLLLAPAAVAACGSDGGGADGSDVITGTDTPATGDGVISGDGTSDSTVDGETTPVTPACTEDSDCPESGATCTCRGECVVLTTKACETTQNCGGQLWCNPCTRHCEQTLGLCEPCASVTVCDPGSGCVTASDGPCAEQGACMPYESGGSFCGLGCISAAGCPVGYNCIAVAGSSERQCVPKSGSCEDLGICKNDGECPDGQKCDLGACAPGCADDDECPTDSTGTKLICTKARCVPPCASNAECTLPAECDTASGRCKVPGACEKSADCQPESYCDKITGDCIPGCLEDANCQTAAKVCKNKQCVTKGCEHNYQCGFDKVCDQTSGQCVPSTRDDCSTCDAMSQSPQCGGDPALCVTFQDEDMNPLGDFCLLTCESDEIDKCPSGYQCDHIQSDDGSIDNFYCTRQCPDNPLGTSAP
;
A
#
# COMPACT_ATOMS: atom_id res chain seq x y z
N MET A 1 53.71 30.71 -15.81
CA MET A 1 52.56 29.78 -15.79
C MET A 1 51.43 30.54 -15.11
N SER A 2 50.51 31.09 -15.89
CA SER A 2 49.37 31.88 -15.40
C SER A 2 48.32 30.89 -14.84
N ARG A 3 47.93 31.05 -13.58
CA ARG A 3 46.82 30.29 -12.99
C ARG A 3 45.61 31.23 -12.89
N SER A 4 44.48 30.79 -13.45
CA SER A 4 43.20 31.49 -13.40
C SER A 4 42.57 31.31 -12.02
N LEU A 5 42.13 32.41 -11.41
CA LEU A 5 41.20 32.39 -10.29
C LEU A 5 39.81 32.06 -10.87
N ILE A 6 39.16 30.99 -10.42
CA ILE A 6 37.78 30.66 -10.81
C ILE A 6 36.87 31.26 -9.74
N ALA A 7 36.10 32.29 -10.11
CA ALA A 7 35.09 32.90 -9.26
C ALA A 7 33.72 32.29 -9.61
N LEU A 8 33.30 31.26 -8.88
CA LEU A 8 32.04 30.59 -9.13
C LEU A 8 30.89 31.47 -8.61
N THR A 9 30.19 32.15 -9.52
CA THR A 9 29.02 32.96 -9.17
C THR A 9 27.77 32.08 -9.23
N LEU A 10 27.32 31.57 -8.09
CA LEU A 10 26.10 30.75 -8.00
C LEU A 10 24.86 31.65 -8.18
N LEU A 11 24.27 31.66 -9.37
CA LEU A 11 23.03 32.36 -9.66
C LEU A 11 21.84 31.60 -9.05
N LEU A 12 21.48 31.92 -7.79
CA LEU A 12 20.22 31.48 -7.21
C LEU A 12 19.04 32.15 -7.91
N ALA A 13 18.27 31.39 -8.68
CA ALA A 13 16.99 31.82 -9.22
C ALA A 13 15.93 31.88 -8.08
N PRO A 14 15.24 33.01 -7.86
CA PRO A 14 14.18 33.08 -6.87
C PRO A 14 12.94 32.29 -7.35
N ALA A 15 12.55 31.27 -6.60
CA ALA A 15 11.26 30.60 -6.75
C ALA A 15 10.14 31.56 -6.34
N ALA A 16 9.37 32.04 -7.32
CA ALA A 16 8.17 32.83 -7.08
C ALA A 16 7.08 31.94 -6.46
N VAL A 17 6.74 32.21 -5.19
CA VAL A 17 5.58 31.61 -4.52
C VAL A 17 4.33 32.25 -5.11
N ALA A 18 3.65 31.53 -6.01
CA ALA A 18 2.34 31.90 -6.52
C ALA A 18 1.29 31.64 -5.42
N ALA A 19 0.78 32.72 -4.84
CA ALA A 19 -0.41 32.69 -3.99
C ALA A 19 -1.64 32.44 -4.87
N CYS A 20 -2.22 31.24 -4.79
CA CYS A 20 -3.52 30.95 -5.39
C CYS A 20 -4.62 31.37 -4.41
N GLY A 21 -5.23 32.51 -4.70
CA GLY A 21 -6.47 32.96 -4.09
C GLY A 21 -7.64 32.11 -4.57
N SER A 22 -8.52 31.78 -3.63
CA SER A 22 -9.79 31.12 -3.82
C SER A 22 -10.80 32.08 -4.44
N ASP A 23 -11.44 31.68 -5.53
CA ASP A 23 -12.74 32.23 -5.94
C ASP A 23 -13.59 31.12 -6.57
N GLY A 24 -14.81 30.99 -6.05
CA GLY A 24 -15.78 29.97 -6.43
C GLY A 24 -16.61 30.33 -7.65
N GLY A 25 -17.36 29.35 -8.13
CA GLY A 25 -18.42 29.55 -9.14
C GLY A 25 -18.70 28.26 -9.90
N GLY A 26 -19.82 27.62 -9.59
CA GLY A 26 -20.30 26.44 -10.31
C GLY A 26 -20.91 26.76 -11.68
N ALA A 27 -21.07 25.73 -12.51
CA ALA A 27 -22.21 25.53 -13.40
C ALA A 27 -22.08 24.17 -14.10
N ASP A 28 -23.25 23.59 -14.37
CA ASP A 28 -23.52 22.33 -15.05
C ASP A 28 -22.84 22.18 -16.43
N GLY A 29 -22.55 20.94 -16.79
CA GLY A 29 -22.10 20.59 -18.14
C GLY A 29 -22.01 19.07 -18.35
N SER A 30 -23.14 18.46 -18.72
CA SER A 30 -23.17 17.15 -19.38
C SER A 30 -22.58 17.30 -20.78
N ASP A 31 -21.64 16.44 -21.18
CA ASP A 31 -21.42 16.01 -22.57
C ASP A 31 -20.55 14.73 -22.58
N VAL A 32 -21.12 13.59 -23.00
CA VAL A 32 -21.00 12.99 -24.34
C VAL A 32 -19.62 12.37 -24.59
N ILE A 33 -19.60 11.04 -24.50
CA ILE A 33 -18.50 10.15 -24.90
C ILE A 33 -18.56 9.96 -26.43
N THR A 34 -17.53 10.45 -27.11
CA THR A 34 -17.07 9.99 -28.43
C THR A 34 -15.55 10.07 -28.37
N GLY A 35 -14.72 9.09 -28.65
CA GLY A 35 -14.82 7.92 -29.50
C GLY A 35 -13.47 7.83 -30.22
N THR A 36 -12.89 6.62 -30.23
CA THR A 36 -11.82 6.12 -31.12
C THR A 36 -10.46 6.83 -31.12
N ASP A 37 -9.42 6.09 -30.70
CA ASP A 37 -8.19 6.01 -31.49
C ASP A 37 -7.50 4.64 -31.38
N THR A 38 -6.93 4.26 -32.52
CA THR A 38 -6.41 2.95 -32.91
C THR A 38 -4.92 2.86 -32.53
N PRO A 39 -4.37 1.71 -32.09
CA PRO A 39 -2.95 1.61 -31.82
C PRO A 39 -2.14 1.46 -33.13
N ALA A 40 -1.11 2.29 -33.26
CA ALA A 40 -0.13 2.24 -34.32
C ALA A 40 0.80 1.01 -34.16
N THR A 41 1.00 0.32 -35.28
CA THR A 41 1.94 -0.78 -35.46
C THR A 41 3.36 -0.21 -35.52
N GLY A 42 4.22 -0.61 -34.57
CA GLY A 42 5.63 -0.24 -34.54
C GLY A 42 6.51 -1.48 -34.63
N ASP A 43 7.05 -1.74 -35.82
CA ASP A 43 8.14 -2.70 -36.04
C ASP A 43 9.43 -2.19 -35.37
N GLY A 44 9.85 -2.88 -34.31
CA GLY A 44 11.11 -2.64 -33.61
C GLY A 44 12.01 -3.86 -33.71
N VAL A 45 12.97 -3.82 -34.63
CA VAL A 45 14.09 -4.77 -34.72
C VAL A 45 15.05 -4.49 -33.57
N ILE A 46 15.15 -5.42 -32.61
CA ILE A 46 16.22 -5.42 -31.60
C ILE A 46 17.18 -6.57 -31.93
N SER A 47 18.38 -6.20 -32.33
CA SER A 47 19.55 -7.07 -32.43
C SER A 47 20.29 -6.98 -31.09
N GLY A 48 20.33 -8.09 -30.35
CA GLY A 48 21.05 -8.19 -29.07
C GLY A 48 21.75 -9.54 -28.96
N ASP A 49 23.05 -9.55 -29.31
CA ASP A 49 23.99 -10.59 -28.92
C ASP A 49 24.32 -10.40 -27.43
N GLY A 50 24.12 -11.44 -26.61
CA GLY A 50 24.34 -11.35 -25.18
C GLY A 50 24.18 -12.68 -24.45
N THR A 51 25.20 -13.52 -24.59
CA THR A 51 25.48 -14.76 -23.85
C THR A 51 25.02 -14.73 -22.38
N SER A 52 24.06 -15.60 -22.06
CA SER A 52 23.80 -16.07 -20.69
C SER A 52 23.70 -17.58 -20.69
N ASP A 53 24.50 -18.17 -19.81
CA ASP A 53 24.71 -19.59 -19.58
C ASP A 53 23.49 -20.26 -18.93
N SER A 54 23.22 -21.51 -19.35
CA SER A 54 22.39 -22.53 -18.67
C SER A 54 20.89 -22.26 -18.46
N THR A 55 20.11 -22.42 -19.54
CA THR A 55 18.66 -22.73 -19.48
C THR A 55 18.45 -24.22 -19.75
N VAL A 56 17.77 -24.91 -18.83
CA VAL A 56 17.21 -26.24 -19.07
C VAL A 56 15.95 -26.04 -19.90
N ASP A 57 16.08 -26.15 -21.22
CA ASP A 57 14.96 -26.22 -22.14
C ASP A 57 14.17 -27.50 -21.89
N GLY A 58 13.21 -27.43 -20.97
CA GLY A 58 12.11 -28.36 -20.90
C GLY A 58 11.17 -28.07 -22.07
N GLU A 59 11.46 -28.65 -23.23
CA GLU A 59 10.57 -28.68 -24.39
C GLU A 59 9.22 -29.23 -23.94
N THR A 60 8.28 -28.33 -23.61
CA THR A 60 6.91 -28.66 -23.28
C THR A 60 6.23 -28.99 -24.61
N THR A 61 6.36 -30.25 -25.03
CA THR A 61 5.57 -30.77 -26.14
C THR A 61 4.09 -30.47 -25.85
N PRO A 62 3.38 -29.77 -26.74
CA PRO A 62 1.97 -29.47 -26.55
C PRO A 62 1.23 -30.78 -26.33
N VAL A 63 0.69 -30.94 -25.12
CA VAL A 63 -0.09 -32.11 -24.75
C VAL A 63 -1.33 -32.07 -25.63
N THR A 64 -1.39 -32.97 -26.61
CA THR A 64 -2.60 -33.14 -27.42
C THR A 64 -3.66 -33.73 -26.50
N PRO A 65 -4.83 -33.08 -26.36
CA PRO A 65 -5.90 -33.61 -25.52
C PRO A 65 -6.31 -35.01 -26.01
N ALA A 66 -6.59 -35.92 -25.07
CA ALA A 66 -6.96 -37.30 -25.38
C ALA A 66 -8.36 -37.41 -26.02
N CYS A 67 -9.20 -36.39 -25.84
CA CYS A 67 -10.52 -36.28 -26.43
C CYS A 67 -10.90 -34.81 -26.65
N THR A 68 -11.81 -34.58 -27.59
CA THR A 68 -12.47 -33.30 -27.85
C THR A 68 -13.99 -33.39 -27.66
N GLU A 69 -14.55 -34.57 -27.82
CA GLU A 69 -15.96 -34.89 -27.55
C GLU A 69 -16.07 -36.26 -26.86
N ASP A 70 -17.23 -36.55 -26.28
CA ASP A 70 -17.46 -37.82 -25.56
C ASP A 70 -17.26 -39.06 -26.45
N SER A 71 -17.44 -38.91 -27.77
CA SER A 71 -17.29 -39.99 -28.75
C SER A 71 -15.83 -40.43 -28.95
N ASP A 72 -14.88 -39.54 -28.61
CA ASP A 72 -13.43 -39.82 -28.68
C ASP A 72 -12.97 -40.77 -27.56
N CYS A 73 -13.80 -40.97 -26.53
CA CYS A 73 -13.43 -41.79 -25.39
C CYS A 73 -13.65 -43.29 -25.65
N PRO A 74 -12.60 -44.13 -25.54
CA PRO A 74 -12.67 -45.53 -25.95
C PRO A 74 -13.48 -46.42 -25.00
N GLU A 75 -13.70 -45.97 -23.77
CA GLU A 75 -14.43 -46.72 -22.74
C GLU A 75 -15.93 -46.37 -22.76
N SER A 76 -16.78 -47.40 -22.81
CA SER A 76 -18.24 -47.22 -22.81
C SER A 76 -18.69 -46.55 -21.50
N GLY A 77 -19.27 -45.35 -21.61
CA GLY A 77 -19.70 -44.54 -20.46
C GLY A 77 -18.66 -43.55 -19.96
N ALA A 78 -17.52 -43.42 -20.65
CA ALA A 78 -16.61 -42.31 -20.43
C ALA A 78 -17.12 -41.02 -21.10
N THR A 79 -16.85 -39.88 -20.46
CA THR A 79 -17.11 -38.55 -20.99
C THR A 79 -15.81 -37.77 -21.13
N CYS A 80 -15.73 -36.92 -22.14
CA CYS A 80 -14.59 -36.04 -22.32
C CYS A 80 -14.71 -34.82 -21.42
N THR A 81 -13.70 -34.60 -20.57
CA THR A 81 -13.66 -33.39 -19.74
C THR A 81 -13.20 -32.17 -20.53
N CYS A 82 -13.45 -30.96 -20.03
CA CYS A 82 -12.89 -29.74 -20.63
C CYS A 82 -11.35 -29.72 -20.74
N ARG A 83 -10.65 -30.58 -19.99
CA ARG A 83 -9.19 -30.72 -20.07
C ARG A 83 -8.75 -31.70 -21.16
N GLY A 84 -9.70 -32.26 -21.90
CA GLY A 84 -9.43 -33.30 -22.90
C GLY A 84 -9.06 -34.64 -22.29
N GLU A 85 -9.51 -34.93 -21.08
CA GLU A 85 -9.32 -36.22 -20.41
C GLU A 85 -10.60 -37.03 -20.45
N CYS A 86 -10.52 -38.32 -20.81
CA CYS A 86 -11.66 -39.23 -20.74
C CYS A 86 -11.83 -39.78 -19.32
N VAL A 87 -12.99 -39.53 -18.71
CA VAL A 87 -13.31 -40.01 -17.36
C VAL A 87 -14.53 -40.92 -17.40
N VAL A 88 -14.45 -42.11 -16.79
CA VAL A 88 -15.58 -43.02 -16.63
C VAL A 88 -16.44 -42.57 -15.46
N LEU A 89 -17.70 -42.26 -15.74
CA LEU A 89 -18.63 -41.83 -14.71
C LEU A 89 -19.18 -43.05 -13.97
N THR A 90 -19.02 -43.08 -12.64
CA THR A 90 -19.61 -44.12 -11.78
C THR A 90 -21.11 -43.88 -11.53
N THR A 91 -21.58 -42.67 -11.80
CA THR A 91 -22.97 -42.24 -11.72
C THR A 91 -23.40 -41.63 -13.05
N LYS A 92 -24.70 -41.41 -13.24
CA LYS A 92 -25.20 -40.78 -14.46
C LYS A 92 -24.62 -39.35 -14.56
N ALA A 93 -24.03 -39.03 -15.71
CA ALA A 93 -23.58 -37.68 -16.03
C ALA A 93 -24.66 -36.66 -15.67
N CYS A 94 -24.26 -35.62 -14.95
CA CYS A 94 -25.14 -34.49 -14.76
C CYS A 94 -25.11 -33.63 -16.04
N GLU A 95 -26.28 -33.20 -16.48
CA GLU A 95 -26.43 -32.23 -17.58
C GLU A 95 -26.78 -30.84 -17.03
N THR A 96 -27.41 -30.80 -15.85
CA THR A 96 -27.76 -29.58 -15.14
C THR A 96 -27.64 -29.82 -13.64
N THR A 97 -27.46 -28.74 -12.87
CA THR A 97 -27.44 -28.77 -11.39
C THR A 97 -28.72 -29.38 -10.79
N GLN A 98 -29.86 -29.30 -11.49
CA GLN A 98 -31.12 -29.88 -11.04
C GLN A 98 -31.04 -31.41 -10.91
N ASN A 99 -30.12 -32.06 -11.63
CA ASN A 99 -29.95 -33.52 -11.64
C ASN A 99 -29.06 -34.02 -10.49
N CYS A 100 -28.42 -33.12 -9.73
CA CYS A 100 -27.44 -33.45 -8.70
C CYS A 100 -28.00 -33.52 -7.28
N GLY A 101 -29.23 -33.06 -7.05
CA GLY A 101 -29.81 -32.93 -5.71
C GLY A 101 -29.37 -31.64 -5.01
N GLY A 102 -30.15 -31.18 -4.02
CA GLY A 102 -30.10 -29.79 -3.55
C GLY A 102 -28.82 -29.27 -2.88
N GLN A 103 -27.78 -30.10 -2.70
CA GLN A 103 -26.48 -29.65 -2.16
C GLN A 103 -25.30 -29.93 -3.09
N LEU A 104 -25.57 -30.41 -4.31
CA LEU A 104 -24.55 -30.71 -5.29
C LEU A 104 -24.82 -29.89 -6.55
N TRP A 105 -23.78 -29.33 -7.15
CA TRP A 105 -23.86 -28.66 -8.45
C TRP A 105 -23.31 -29.55 -9.55
N CYS A 106 -23.78 -29.34 -10.77
CA CYS A 106 -23.25 -30.08 -11.91
C CYS A 106 -22.04 -29.34 -12.48
N ASN A 107 -20.86 -29.90 -12.29
CA ASN A 107 -19.66 -29.35 -12.90
C ASN A 107 -19.71 -29.59 -14.42
N PRO A 108 -19.85 -28.56 -15.27
CA PRO A 108 -20.03 -28.74 -16.72
C PRO A 108 -18.80 -29.36 -17.38
N CYS A 109 -17.63 -29.22 -16.75
CA CYS A 109 -16.38 -29.75 -17.28
C CYS A 109 -16.12 -31.20 -16.95
N THR A 110 -16.52 -31.65 -15.75
CA THR A 110 -16.32 -33.05 -15.36
C THR A 110 -17.59 -33.88 -15.54
N ARG A 111 -18.74 -33.23 -15.74
CA ARG A 111 -20.09 -33.81 -15.71
C ARG A 111 -20.40 -34.61 -14.45
N HIS A 112 -19.73 -34.28 -13.35
CA HIS A 112 -19.97 -34.84 -12.02
C HIS A 112 -20.78 -33.88 -11.15
N CYS A 113 -21.56 -34.47 -10.25
CA CYS A 113 -22.19 -33.74 -9.16
C CYS A 113 -21.19 -33.54 -8.03
N GLU A 114 -20.81 -32.30 -7.78
CA GLU A 114 -19.82 -31.89 -6.78
C GLU A 114 -20.48 -31.07 -5.68
N GLN A 115 -19.89 -31.01 -4.47
CA GLN A 115 -20.45 -30.17 -3.39
C GLN A 115 -20.45 -28.71 -3.79
N THR A 116 -21.55 -28.02 -3.52
CA THR A 116 -21.59 -26.55 -3.60
C THR A 116 -20.72 -25.95 -2.52
N LEU A 117 -19.84 -25.05 -2.91
CA LEU A 117 -19.05 -24.24 -2.01
C LEU A 117 -19.92 -23.21 -1.29
N GLY A 118 -19.65 -23.04 0.00
CA GLY A 118 -20.28 -22.04 0.85
C GLY A 118 -19.81 -20.63 0.54
N LEU A 119 -20.50 -19.67 1.18
CA LEU A 119 -20.11 -18.27 1.15
C LEU A 119 -18.68 -18.11 1.68
N CYS A 120 -17.85 -17.37 0.95
CA CYS A 120 -16.42 -17.16 1.27
C CYS A 120 -15.51 -18.39 1.20
N GLU A 121 -15.97 -19.50 0.60
CA GLU A 121 -15.05 -20.57 0.25
C GLU A 121 -14.28 -20.22 -1.03
N PRO A 122 -12.96 -20.54 -1.08
CA PRO A 122 -12.13 -20.24 -2.23
C PRO A 122 -12.61 -21.02 -3.45
N CYS A 123 -12.76 -20.32 -4.56
CA CYS A 123 -13.17 -20.88 -5.83
C CYS A 123 -12.16 -20.51 -6.91
N ALA A 124 -12.04 -21.37 -7.92
CA ALA A 124 -11.35 -21.04 -9.14
C ALA A 124 -12.39 -20.73 -10.21
N SER A 125 -12.23 -19.63 -10.93
CA SER A 125 -12.99 -19.44 -12.17
C SER A 125 -12.56 -20.56 -13.12
N VAL A 126 -13.49 -21.47 -13.40
CA VAL A 126 -13.26 -22.48 -14.44
C VAL A 126 -13.61 -21.83 -15.76
N THR A 127 -12.60 -21.52 -16.56
CA THR A 127 -12.83 -21.16 -17.95
C THR A 127 -13.23 -22.43 -18.69
N VAL A 128 -14.52 -22.53 -19.03
CA VAL A 128 -15.09 -23.64 -19.78
C VAL A 128 -15.00 -23.28 -21.25
N CYS A 129 -14.15 -23.96 -21.99
CA CYS A 129 -14.04 -23.78 -23.44
C CYS A 129 -14.82 -24.88 -24.14
N ASP A 130 -15.90 -24.50 -24.82
CA ASP A 130 -16.69 -25.41 -25.64
C ASP A 130 -16.13 -25.39 -27.07
N PRO A 131 -15.80 -26.55 -27.67
CA PRO A 131 -15.26 -26.61 -29.03
C PRO A 131 -16.28 -26.09 -30.05
N GLY A 132 -16.11 -24.83 -30.47
CA GLY A 132 -16.94 -24.13 -31.46
C GLY A 132 -17.71 -22.92 -30.92
N SER A 133 -17.84 -22.79 -29.60
CA SER A 133 -18.65 -21.73 -28.95
C SER A 133 -17.79 -20.64 -28.27
N GLY A 134 -16.48 -20.83 -28.20
CA GLY A 134 -15.55 -19.97 -27.47
C GLY A 134 -15.46 -20.35 -25.98
N CYS A 135 -14.50 -19.74 -25.28
CA CYS A 135 -14.34 -19.92 -23.85
C CYS A 135 -15.29 -19.01 -23.09
N VAL A 136 -16.22 -19.61 -22.35
CA VAL A 136 -17.01 -18.91 -21.34
C VAL A 136 -16.36 -19.15 -20.00
N THR A 137 -15.95 -18.09 -19.31
CA THR A 137 -15.77 -18.16 -17.86
C THR A 137 -17.12 -18.50 -17.29
N ALA A 138 -17.29 -19.73 -16.79
CA ALA A 138 -18.51 -20.08 -16.09
C ALA A 138 -18.57 -19.18 -14.85
N SER A 139 -19.43 -18.16 -14.90
CA SER A 139 -19.83 -17.40 -13.72
C SER A 139 -20.42 -18.33 -12.67
N ASP A 140 -20.98 -19.46 -13.11
CA ASP A 140 -21.50 -20.57 -12.32
C ASP A 140 -20.37 -21.52 -11.89
N GLY A 141 -19.36 -20.98 -11.23
CA GLY A 141 -18.39 -21.80 -10.50
C GLY A 141 -19.07 -22.67 -9.43
N PRO A 142 -18.32 -23.44 -8.63
CA PRO A 142 -18.89 -24.34 -7.62
C PRO A 142 -19.66 -23.64 -6.49
N CYS A 143 -19.91 -22.34 -6.58
CA CYS A 143 -20.60 -21.54 -5.58
C CYS A 143 -22.07 -21.93 -5.45
N ALA A 144 -22.56 -22.07 -4.22
CA ALA A 144 -23.95 -22.40 -3.93
C ALA A 144 -24.94 -21.38 -4.52
N GLU A 145 -26.14 -21.86 -4.85
CA GLU A 145 -27.37 -21.09 -5.13
C GLU A 145 -27.14 -19.71 -5.80
N GLN A 146 -26.74 -19.74 -7.08
CA GLN A 146 -26.58 -18.53 -7.93
C GLN A 146 -25.42 -17.60 -7.54
N GLY A 147 -24.52 -18.06 -6.67
CA GLY A 147 -23.25 -17.40 -6.39
C GLY A 147 -22.29 -17.44 -7.57
N ALA A 148 -21.44 -16.43 -7.70
CA ALA A 148 -20.35 -16.38 -8.66
C ALA A 148 -19.02 -16.32 -7.92
N CYS A 149 -18.00 -16.80 -8.59
CA CYS A 149 -16.64 -16.73 -8.12
C CYS A 149 -16.09 -15.33 -8.38
N MET A 150 -15.87 -14.55 -7.32
CA MET A 150 -15.43 -13.16 -7.44
C MET A 150 -13.98 -13.00 -7.00
N PRO A 151 -13.15 -12.23 -7.72
CA PRO A 151 -11.85 -11.82 -7.21
C PRO A 151 -12.03 -10.82 -6.07
N TYR A 152 -11.19 -10.95 -5.03
CA TYR A 152 -11.15 -10.02 -3.89
C TYR A 152 -9.82 -9.26 -3.88
N GLU A 153 -9.83 -8.02 -3.38
CA GLU A 153 -8.63 -7.19 -3.27
C GLU A 153 -7.56 -7.79 -2.35
N SER A 154 -8.00 -8.57 -1.36
CA SER A 154 -7.12 -9.35 -0.48
C SER A 154 -6.35 -10.47 -1.21
N GLY A 155 -6.64 -10.70 -2.49
CA GLY A 155 -6.09 -11.79 -3.29
C GLY A 155 -6.99 -13.03 -3.30
N GLY A 156 -6.97 -13.77 -4.41
CA GLY A 156 -7.78 -14.97 -4.61
C GLY A 156 -9.17 -14.70 -5.19
N SER A 157 -9.97 -15.75 -5.32
CA SER A 157 -11.38 -15.65 -5.68
C SER A 157 -12.23 -16.49 -4.74
N PHE A 158 -13.39 -15.97 -4.33
CA PHE A 158 -14.26 -16.60 -3.35
C PHE A 158 -15.72 -16.56 -3.79
N CYS A 159 -16.48 -17.54 -3.33
CA CYS A 159 -17.89 -17.67 -3.64
C CYS A 159 -18.75 -16.62 -2.92
N GLY A 160 -19.56 -15.88 -3.68
CA GLY A 160 -20.70 -15.13 -3.15
C GLY A 160 -21.95 -16.02 -3.00
N LEU A 161 -22.99 -15.47 -2.36
CA LEU A 161 -24.33 -16.07 -2.30
C LEU A 161 -25.30 -15.16 -3.05
N GLY A 162 -26.12 -15.69 -3.96
CA GLY A 162 -27.13 -14.90 -4.68
C GLY A 162 -28.06 -14.16 -3.73
N CYS A 163 -28.40 -12.91 -4.04
CA CYS A 163 -29.28 -12.10 -3.20
C CYS A 163 -30.17 -11.16 -4.02
N ILE A 164 -31.37 -10.89 -3.50
CA ILE A 164 -32.30 -9.92 -4.10
C ILE A 164 -32.14 -8.55 -3.42
N SER A 165 -31.87 -8.55 -2.12
CA SER A 165 -31.72 -7.35 -1.29
C SER A 165 -30.79 -7.63 -0.10
N ALA A 166 -30.37 -6.58 0.62
CA ALA A 166 -29.52 -6.71 1.80
C ALA A 166 -30.12 -7.63 2.89
N ALA A 167 -31.45 -7.77 2.96
CA ALA A 167 -32.11 -8.64 3.92
C ALA A 167 -31.92 -10.14 3.62
N GLY A 168 -31.52 -10.50 2.40
CA GLY A 168 -31.21 -11.88 2.02
C GLY A 168 -29.80 -12.33 2.40
N CYS A 169 -28.95 -11.40 2.85
CA CYS A 169 -27.57 -11.70 3.19
C CYS A 169 -27.39 -11.97 4.70
N PRO A 170 -26.48 -12.88 5.08
CA PRO A 170 -26.10 -13.05 6.48
C PRO A 170 -25.52 -11.76 7.09
N VAL A 171 -25.52 -11.68 8.41
CA VAL A 171 -24.85 -10.59 9.15
C VAL A 171 -23.38 -10.54 8.75
N GLY A 172 -22.86 -9.34 8.48
CA GLY A 172 -21.50 -9.12 7.96
C GLY A 172 -21.40 -9.01 6.44
N TYR A 173 -22.49 -9.19 5.69
CA TYR A 173 -22.50 -9.15 4.23
C TYR A 173 -23.38 -8.03 3.66
N ASN A 174 -23.04 -7.54 2.47
CA ASN A 174 -23.82 -6.61 1.66
C ASN A 174 -24.27 -7.28 0.38
N CYS A 175 -25.51 -7.02 -0.06
CA CYS A 175 -26.01 -7.47 -1.36
C CYS A 175 -25.61 -6.47 -2.45
N ILE A 176 -24.57 -6.75 -3.23
CA ILE A 176 -24.06 -5.84 -4.27
C ILE A 176 -24.22 -6.43 -5.67
N ALA A 177 -24.28 -5.56 -6.69
CA ALA A 177 -24.15 -6.00 -8.08
C ALA A 177 -22.67 -6.29 -8.37
N VAL A 178 -22.41 -7.41 -9.01
CA VAL A 178 -21.06 -7.90 -9.31
C VAL A 178 -20.84 -7.83 -10.81
N ALA A 179 -19.74 -7.24 -11.25
CA ALA A 179 -19.43 -7.17 -12.68
C ALA A 179 -19.29 -8.57 -13.27
N GLY A 180 -20.00 -8.86 -14.37
CA GLY A 180 -19.99 -10.16 -15.03
C GLY A 180 -21.02 -11.18 -14.49
N SER A 181 -21.78 -10.84 -13.44
CA SER A 181 -22.91 -11.64 -12.96
C SER A 181 -24.24 -10.95 -13.31
N SER A 182 -25.23 -11.74 -13.76
CA SER A 182 -26.61 -11.24 -13.94
C SER A 182 -27.35 -11.05 -12.62
N GLU A 183 -26.83 -11.64 -11.53
CA GLU A 183 -27.44 -11.62 -10.21
C GLU A 183 -26.57 -10.87 -9.19
N ARG A 184 -27.22 -10.23 -8.21
CA ARG A 184 -26.52 -9.59 -7.09
C ARG A 184 -26.05 -10.65 -6.10
N GLN A 185 -24.97 -10.36 -5.37
CA GLN A 185 -24.38 -11.31 -4.45
C GLN A 185 -24.09 -10.70 -3.10
N CYS A 186 -24.21 -11.54 -2.07
CA CYS A 186 -23.72 -11.26 -0.73
C CYS A 186 -22.20 -11.31 -0.76
N VAL A 187 -21.57 -10.16 -0.53
CA VAL A 187 -20.13 -10.03 -0.30
C VAL A 187 -19.87 -9.55 1.12
N PRO A 188 -18.77 -9.97 1.77
CA PRO A 188 -18.36 -9.41 3.05
C PRO A 188 -18.31 -7.89 3.00
N LYS A 189 -18.85 -7.22 4.02
CA LYS A 189 -18.84 -5.75 4.14
C LYS A 189 -17.43 -5.17 4.17
N SER A 190 -16.49 -5.93 4.72
CA SER A 190 -15.05 -5.63 4.77
C SER A 190 -14.36 -5.68 3.41
N GLY A 191 -14.97 -6.35 2.42
CA GLY A 191 -14.27 -6.71 1.19
C GLY A 191 -13.23 -7.82 1.38
N SER A 192 -13.28 -8.59 2.47
CA SER A 192 -12.40 -9.75 2.71
C SER A 192 -13.18 -10.91 3.34
N CYS A 193 -12.88 -12.13 2.90
CA CYS A 193 -13.45 -13.35 3.49
C CYS A 193 -12.75 -13.79 4.79
N GLU A 194 -11.57 -13.24 5.09
CA GLU A 194 -10.86 -13.49 6.35
C GLU A 194 -11.40 -12.64 7.50
N ASP A 195 -11.95 -11.47 7.18
CA ASP A 195 -12.59 -10.57 8.11
C ASP A 195 -14.05 -10.38 7.72
N LEU A 196 -14.95 -11.19 8.23
CA LEU A 196 -16.37 -11.09 7.90
C LEU A 196 -17.05 -9.84 8.49
N GLY A 197 -16.30 -8.97 9.19
CA GLY A 197 -16.83 -7.86 9.95
C GLY A 197 -17.79 -8.33 11.05
N ILE A 198 -17.66 -9.59 11.49
CA ILE A 198 -18.44 -10.15 12.59
C ILE A 198 -17.72 -9.81 13.88
N CYS A 199 -18.44 -9.22 14.81
CA CYS A 199 -17.89 -8.77 16.08
C CYS A 199 -18.72 -9.32 17.25
N LYS A 200 -18.09 -9.51 18.40
CA LYS A 200 -18.77 -9.78 19.67
C LYS A 200 -18.84 -8.55 20.56
N ASN A 201 -17.92 -7.60 20.37
CA ASN A 201 -17.83 -6.34 21.11
C ASN A 201 -17.16 -5.27 20.25
N ASP A 202 -17.26 -4.01 20.66
CA ASP A 202 -16.78 -2.86 19.88
C ASP A 202 -15.27 -2.89 19.62
N GLY A 203 -14.48 -3.54 20.48
CA GLY A 203 -13.02 -3.64 20.32
C GLY A 203 -12.57 -4.62 19.24
N GLU A 204 -13.48 -5.43 18.70
CA GLU A 204 -13.20 -6.29 17.54
C GLU A 204 -13.40 -5.56 16.20
N CYS A 205 -13.92 -4.33 16.24
CA CYS A 205 -14.17 -3.53 15.04
C CYS A 205 -13.01 -2.58 14.72
N PRO A 206 -12.80 -2.26 13.42
CA PRO A 206 -11.86 -1.23 13.02
C PRO A 206 -12.15 0.13 13.66
N ASP A 207 -11.15 1.00 13.69
CA ASP A 207 -11.30 2.35 14.22
C ASP A 207 -12.46 3.11 13.56
N GLY A 208 -13.24 3.81 14.38
CA GLY A 208 -14.46 4.49 13.93
C GLY A 208 -15.68 3.58 13.75
N GLN A 209 -15.58 2.27 14.03
CA GLN A 209 -16.70 1.34 13.97
C GLN A 209 -17.04 0.76 15.35
N LYS A 210 -18.30 0.37 15.52
CA LYS A 210 -18.82 -0.28 16.73
C LYS A 210 -19.48 -1.59 16.36
N CYS A 211 -19.57 -2.49 17.33
CA CYS A 211 -20.29 -3.73 17.15
C CYS A 211 -21.79 -3.49 17.33
N ASP A 212 -22.55 -3.70 16.26
CA ASP A 212 -24.00 -3.59 16.23
C ASP A 212 -24.62 -4.88 15.67
N LEU A 213 -25.39 -5.57 16.51
CA LEU A 213 -26.04 -6.86 16.18
C LEU A 213 -25.09 -7.91 15.59
N GLY A 214 -23.83 -7.92 16.03
CA GLY A 214 -22.83 -8.88 15.61
C GLY A 214 -22.11 -8.50 14.31
N ALA A 215 -22.33 -7.31 13.76
CA ALA A 215 -21.54 -6.76 12.66
C ALA A 215 -20.90 -5.43 13.05
N CYS A 216 -19.72 -5.15 12.52
CA CYS A 216 -19.14 -3.82 12.62
C CYS A 216 -19.96 -2.84 11.77
N ALA A 217 -20.43 -1.78 12.43
CA ALA A 217 -21.22 -0.72 11.87
C ALA A 217 -20.51 0.62 12.11
N PRO A 218 -20.73 1.64 11.25
CA PRO A 218 -20.20 2.97 11.48
C PRO A 218 -20.55 3.48 12.89
N GLY A 219 -19.53 3.90 13.62
CA GLY A 219 -19.61 4.53 14.92
C GLY A 219 -19.26 6.00 14.81
N CYS A 220 -18.45 6.49 15.74
CA CYS A 220 -17.77 7.78 15.65
C CYS A 220 -16.26 7.56 15.73
N ALA A 221 -15.48 8.34 15.00
CA ALA A 221 -14.02 8.38 15.08
C ALA A 221 -13.53 9.50 16.02
N ASP A 222 -14.27 10.61 16.09
CA ASP A 222 -13.98 11.76 16.93
C ASP A 222 -15.25 12.43 17.50
N ASP A 223 -15.06 13.42 18.37
CA ASP A 223 -16.16 14.15 19.00
C ASP A 223 -16.96 15.01 18.02
N ASP A 224 -16.36 15.43 16.91
CA ASP A 224 -17.02 16.30 15.95
C ASP A 224 -18.08 15.55 15.14
N GLU A 225 -17.88 14.25 14.89
CA GLU A 225 -18.86 13.36 14.26
C GLU A 225 -20.11 13.12 15.12
N CYS A 226 -20.02 13.34 16.44
CA CYS A 226 -21.14 13.08 17.33
C CYS A 226 -22.21 14.18 17.29
N PRO A 227 -23.51 13.83 17.17
CA PRO A 227 -24.57 14.83 17.15
C PRO A 227 -24.77 15.49 18.52
N THR A 228 -25.48 16.61 18.55
CA THR A 228 -26.03 17.13 19.81
C THR A 228 -27.26 16.31 20.22
N ASP A 229 -27.41 16.01 21.50
CA ASP A 229 -28.59 15.33 22.01
C ASP A 229 -29.84 16.25 22.04
N SER A 230 -30.97 15.71 22.51
CA SER A 230 -32.22 16.47 22.62
C SER A 230 -32.16 17.64 23.61
N THR A 231 -31.14 17.70 24.47
CA THR A 231 -30.92 18.80 25.43
C THR A 231 -30.04 19.92 24.85
N GLY A 232 -29.51 19.73 23.65
CA GLY A 232 -28.54 20.64 23.02
C GLY A 232 -27.10 20.41 23.49
N THR A 233 -26.83 19.31 24.20
CA THR A 233 -25.49 18.96 24.66
C THR A 233 -24.76 18.21 23.54
N LYS A 234 -23.56 18.68 23.16
CA LYS A 234 -22.69 17.98 22.20
C LYS A 234 -22.24 16.65 22.82
N LEU A 235 -22.57 15.54 22.17
CA LEU A 235 -22.12 14.22 22.60
C LEU A 235 -20.63 14.06 22.26
N ILE A 236 -19.94 13.24 23.03
CA ILE A 236 -18.53 12.89 22.82
C ILE A 236 -18.42 11.45 22.33
N CYS A 237 -17.44 11.18 21.50
CA CYS A 237 -17.15 9.87 20.98
C CYS A 237 -16.32 9.05 21.98
N THR A 238 -16.93 8.05 22.60
CA THR A 238 -16.26 7.11 23.50
C THR A 238 -16.46 5.69 23.00
N LYS A 239 -15.36 4.98 22.69
CA LYS A 239 -15.38 3.61 22.14
C LYS A 239 -16.31 3.47 20.93
N ALA A 240 -16.17 4.37 19.96
CA ALA A 240 -16.99 4.47 18.75
C ALA A 240 -18.50 4.67 19.00
N ARG A 241 -18.89 5.15 20.18
CA ARG A 241 -20.27 5.51 20.52
C ARG A 241 -20.36 6.96 20.99
N CYS A 242 -21.34 7.69 20.47
CA CYS A 242 -21.66 9.02 20.95
C CYS A 242 -22.42 8.91 22.28
N VAL A 243 -21.77 9.38 23.35
CA VAL A 243 -22.31 9.37 24.72
C VAL A 243 -22.29 10.79 25.29
N PRO A 244 -23.18 11.12 26.24
CA PRO A 244 -23.11 12.41 26.92
C PRO A 244 -21.78 12.56 27.65
N PRO A 245 -21.17 13.77 27.67
CA PRO A 245 -20.01 14.01 28.50
C PRO A 245 -20.38 13.87 29.98
N CYS A 246 -19.48 13.30 30.78
CA CYS A 246 -19.66 13.23 32.23
C CYS A 246 -19.50 14.62 32.85
N ALA A 247 -20.33 14.95 33.84
CA ALA A 247 -20.17 16.15 34.66
C ALA A 247 -19.53 15.85 36.04
N SER A 248 -19.55 14.59 36.47
CA SER A 248 -19.03 14.16 37.77
C SER A 248 -18.62 12.68 37.79
N ASN A 249 -17.80 12.30 38.76
CA ASN A 249 -17.38 10.89 38.95
C ASN A 249 -18.57 9.93 39.19
N ALA A 250 -19.73 10.45 39.62
CA ALA A 250 -20.92 9.64 39.85
C ALA A 250 -21.56 9.10 38.55
N GLU A 251 -21.24 9.71 37.40
CA GLU A 251 -21.70 9.29 36.08
C GLU A 251 -20.79 8.23 35.44
N CYS A 252 -19.60 8.03 36.02
CA CYS A 252 -18.63 7.06 35.54
C CYS A 252 -18.77 5.74 36.29
N THR A 253 -18.64 4.62 35.56
CA THR A 253 -18.59 3.30 36.20
C THR A 253 -17.22 3.11 36.83
N LEU A 254 -17.17 2.90 38.16
CA LEU A 254 -15.93 2.63 38.87
C LEU A 254 -15.14 1.49 38.21
N PRO A 255 -13.80 1.59 38.09
CA PRO A 255 -12.92 2.59 38.70
C PRO A 255 -12.73 3.88 37.89
N ALA A 256 -13.52 4.14 36.84
CA ALA A 256 -13.37 5.35 36.05
C ALA A 256 -13.80 6.61 36.83
N GLU A 257 -13.06 7.69 36.63
CA GLU A 257 -13.30 9.03 37.15
C GLU A 257 -13.60 9.98 35.99
N CYS A 258 -14.39 11.02 36.24
CA CYS A 258 -14.71 12.00 35.22
C CYS A 258 -13.58 13.02 35.08
N ASP A 259 -12.92 13.02 33.94
CA ASP A 259 -12.02 14.10 33.54
C ASP A 259 -12.86 15.30 33.12
N THR A 260 -13.11 16.21 34.07
CA THR A 260 -13.98 17.37 33.87
C THR A 260 -13.49 18.34 32.78
N ALA A 261 -12.22 18.27 32.38
CA ALA A 261 -11.70 19.08 31.28
C ALA A 261 -12.12 18.53 29.90
N SER A 262 -12.19 17.20 29.75
CA SER A 262 -12.58 16.54 28.50
C SER A 262 -14.03 16.04 28.50
N GLY A 263 -14.68 15.99 29.67
CA GLY A 263 -16.00 15.37 29.84
C GLY A 263 -15.99 13.85 29.68
N ARG A 264 -14.82 13.19 29.80
CA ARG A 264 -14.67 11.74 29.57
C ARG A 264 -14.50 10.98 30.87
N CYS A 265 -15.11 9.80 30.94
CA CYS A 265 -14.85 8.85 32.02
C CYS A 265 -13.54 8.10 31.74
N LYS A 266 -12.49 8.39 32.53
CA LYS A 266 -11.16 7.78 32.41
C LYS A 266 -10.85 6.96 33.63
N VAL A 267 -10.35 5.74 33.45
CA VAL A 267 -9.72 5.01 34.55
C VAL A 267 -8.38 5.70 34.84
N PRO A 268 -8.10 6.13 36.08
CA PRO A 268 -6.82 6.76 36.39
C PRO A 268 -5.63 5.86 35.97
N GLY A 269 -4.80 6.37 35.05
CA GLY A 269 -3.67 5.65 34.47
C GLY A 269 -3.96 4.87 33.19
N ALA A 270 -5.21 4.81 32.72
CA ALA A 270 -5.53 4.24 31.42
C ALA A 270 -5.19 5.22 30.28
N CYS A 271 -4.80 4.66 29.14
CA CYS A 271 -4.59 5.40 27.90
C CYS A 271 -5.89 5.50 27.09
N GLU A 272 -6.01 6.53 26.25
CA GLU A 272 -7.08 6.67 25.25
C GLU A 272 -6.52 6.56 23.83
N LYS A 273 -5.30 7.03 23.63
CA LYS A 273 -4.55 6.98 22.36
C LYS A 273 -3.11 6.53 22.61
N SER A 274 -2.45 6.05 21.57
CA SER A 274 -1.06 5.60 21.68
C SER A 274 -0.08 6.68 22.14
N ALA A 275 -0.41 7.97 21.94
CA ALA A 275 0.37 9.10 22.46
C ALA A 275 0.31 9.26 23.98
N ASP A 276 -0.65 8.63 24.66
CA ASP A 276 -0.74 8.63 26.13
C ASP A 276 0.20 7.58 26.75
N CYS A 277 0.72 6.66 25.94
CA CYS A 277 1.63 5.61 26.36
C CYS A 277 3.10 6.05 26.30
N GLN A 278 3.98 5.28 26.94
CA GLN A 278 5.42 5.44 26.73
C GLN A 278 5.79 5.03 25.28
N PRO A 279 6.92 5.50 24.72
CA PRO A 279 7.40 5.07 23.42
C PRO A 279 7.46 3.55 23.30
N GLU A 280 7.18 3.03 22.10
CA GLU A 280 7.15 1.58 21.82
C GLU A 280 6.09 0.81 22.61
N SER A 281 4.97 1.48 22.88
CA SER A 281 3.75 0.88 23.42
C SER A 281 2.55 1.44 22.67
N TYR A 282 1.49 0.64 22.55
CA TYR A 282 0.21 1.10 22.00
C TYR A 282 -0.87 1.02 23.07
N CYS A 283 -1.92 1.83 22.89
CA CYS A 283 -3.06 1.77 23.79
C CYS A 283 -4.01 0.64 23.40
N ASP A 284 -4.18 -0.35 24.27
CA ASP A 284 -5.23 -1.34 24.11
C ASP A 284 -6.58 -0.70 24.44
N LYS A 285 -7.38 -0.43 23.39
CA LYS A 285 -8.69 0.26 23.54
C LYS A 285 -9.72 -0.56 24.34
N ILE A 286 -9.51 -1.87 24.50
CA ILE A 286 -10.40 -2.74 25.27
C ILE A 286 -10.12 -2.58 26.76
N THR A 287 -8.85 -2.77 27.16
CA THR A 287 -8.46 -2.72 28.58
C THR A 287 -8.16 -1.33 29.08
N GLY A 288 -7.77 -0.41 28.18
CA GLY A 288 -7.23 0.90 28.50
C GLY A 288 -5.77 0.87 28.93
N ASP A 289 -5.07 -0.26 28.77
CA ASP A 289 -3.67 -0.40 29.20
C ASP A 289 -2.70 -0.10 28.05
N CYS A 290 -1.54 0.46 28.40
CA CYS A 290 -0.43 0.56 27.47
C CYS A 290 0.26 -0.80 27.35
N ILE A 291 0.12 -1.44 26.18
CA ILE A 291 0.73 -2.73 25.88
C ILE A 291 2.06 -2.50 25.15
N PRO A 292 3.17 -3.11 25.60
CA PRO A 292 4.45 -3.03 24.90
C PRO A 292 4.34 -3.54 23.45
N GLY A 293 4.94 -2.81 22.52
CA GLY A 293 4.90 -3.09 21.10
C GLY A 293 4.15 -2.04 20.30
N CYS A 294 3.67 -2.41 19.13
CA CYS A 294 2.95 -1.53 18.21
C CYS A 294 1.93 -2.30 17.37
N LEU A 295 0.94 -1.59 16.86
CA LEU A 295 0.04 -2.05 15.79
C LEU A 295 0.30 -1.30 14.48
N GLU A 296 0.82 -0.08 14.58
CA GLU A 296 1.14 0.82 13.47
C GLU A 296 2.38 1.67 13.81
N ASP A 297 3.02 2.26 12.80
CA ASP A 297 4.26 3.06 12.93
C ASP A 297 4.13 4.21 13.93
N ALA A 298 2.96 4.86 13.97
CA ALA A 298 2.68 5.97 14.89
C ALA A 298 2.82 5.56 16.37
N ASN A 299 2.62 4.27 16.70
CA ASN A 299 2.76 3.78 18.08
C ASN A 299 4.22 3.74 18.55
N CYS A 300 5.19 3.79 17.61
CA CYS A 300 6.60 3.85 17.98
C CYS A 300 7.02 5.23 18.50
N GLN A 301 6.19 6.26 18.33
CA GLN A 301 6.42 7.64 18.80
C GLN A 301 7.77 8.25 18.36
N THR A 302 8.39 7.70 17.32
CA THR A 302 9.61 8.22 16.72
C THR A 302 9.60 7.91 15.22
N ALA A 303 9.94 8.90 14.40
CA ALA A 303 10.06 8.73 12.95
C ALA A 303 11.18 7.76 12.54
N ALA A 304 12.11 7.47 13.46
CA ALA A 304 13.22 6.56 13.23
C ALA A 304 12.85 5.07 13.39
N LYS A 305 11.60 4.75 13.75
CA LYS A 305 11.13 3.36 13.93
C LYS A 305 9.84 3.11 13.15
N VAL A 306 9.65 1.85 12.75
CA VAL A 306 8.43 1.34 12.10
C VAL A 306 7.92 0.13 12.86
N CYS A 307 6.63 -0.12 12.75
CA CYS A 307 5.99 -1.27 13.35
C CYS A 307 6.12 -2.49 12.45
N LYS A 308 6.96 -3.45 12.84
CA LYS A 308 7.13 -4.72 12.12
C LYS A 308 6.93 -5.88 13.08
N ASN A 309 6.00 -6.78 12.76
CA ASN A 309 5.67 -7.94 13.60
C ASN A 309 5.34 -7.56 15.05
N LYS A 310 4.58 -6.46 15.24
CA LYS A 310 4.23 -5.88 16.55
C LYS A 310 5.39 -5.36 17.39
N GLN A 311 6.56 -5.14 16.78
CA GLN A 311 7.73 -4.58 17.42
C GLN A 311 8.16 -3.30 16.71
N CYS A 312 8.53 -2.29 17.48
CA CYS A 312 9.12 -1.07 16.96
C CYS A 312 10.59 -1.31 16.61
N VAL A 313 10.83 -1.59 15.33
CA VAL A 313 12.18 -1.78 14.79
C VAL A 313 12.67 -0.49 14.15
N THR A 314 13.98 -0.29 14.08
CA THR A 314 14.55 0.86 13.36
C THR A 314 14.04 0.86 11.92
N LYS A 315 13.49 2.00 11.49
CA LYS A 315 13.08 2.22 10.11
C LYS A 315 14.31 2.03 9.24
N GLY A 316 14.24 1.04 8.36
CA GLY A 316 15.26 0.87 7.34
C GLY A 316 15.22 2.02 6.34
N CYS A 317 16.10 1.95 5.36
CA CYS A 317 16.07 2.82 4.21
C CYS A 317 16.11 1.96 2.93
N GLU A 318 15.47 2.50 1.90
CA GLU A 318 15.59 2.10 0.50
C GLU A 318 16.47 3.11 -0.24
N HIS A 319 16.45 4.38 0.21
CA HIS A 319 17.10 5.51 -0.45
C HIS A 319 17.75 6.48 0.56
N ASN A 320 18.73 7.25 0.10
CA ASN A 320 19.53 8.19 0.87
C ASN A 320 18.67 9.27 1.54
N TYR A 321 17.65 9.79 0.86
CA TYR A 321 16.78 10.85 1.41
C TYR A 321 15.96 10.41 2.64
N GLN A 322 15.86 9.10 2.88
CA GLN A 322 15.17 8.55 4.05
C GLN A 322 16.07 8.51 5.29
N CYS A 323 17.39 8.69 5.10
CA CYS A 323 18.35 8.72 6.17
C CYS A 323 18.48 10.10 6.80
N GLY A 324 18.89 10.12 8.07
CA GLY A 324 19.29 11.36 8.72
C GLY A 324 20.54 11.96 8.07
N PHE A 325 20.87 13.18 8.49
CA PHE A 325 22.05 13.91 8.02
C PHE A 325 23.36 13.11 8.17
N ASP A 326 24.28 13.28 7.21
CA ASP A 326 25.58 12.58 7.09
C ASP A 326 25.48 11.04 7.07
N LYS A 327 24.30 10.50 6.73
CA LYS A 327 24.08 9.06 6.54
C LYS A 327 23.62 8.77 5.12
N VAL A 328 24.08 7.63 4.61
CA VAL A 328 23.66 7.06 3.34
C VAL A 328 22.93 5.74 3.59
N CYS A 329 22.06 5.38 2.66
CA CYS A 329 21.40 4.11 2.73
C CYS A 329 22.32 3.00 2.22
N ASP A 330 22.68 2.06 3.08
CA ASP A 330 23.28 0.82 2.63
C ASP A 330 22.18 -0.07 2.04
N GLN A 331 22.10 -0.11 0.71
CA GLN A 331 21.10 -0.89 -0.04
C GLN A 331 21.15 -2.39 0.28
N THR A 332 22.28 -2.92 0.78
CA THR A 332 22.39 -4.35 1.14
C THR A 332 21.73 -4.65 2.48
N SER A 333 21.97 -3.79 3.49
CA SER A 333 21.41 -3.98 4.83
C SER A 333 20.08 -3.27 5.05
N GLY A 334 19.72 -2.34 4.17
CA GLY A 334 18.59 -1.41 4.32
C GLY A 334 18.74 -0.53 5.56
N GLN A 335 19.97 -0.21 5.97
CA GLN A 335 20.25 0.60 7.16
C GLN A 335 20.93 1.91 6.77
N CYS A 336 20.59 2.97 7.50
CA CYS A 336 21.28 4.25 7.39
C CYS A 336 22.63 4.18 8.10
N VAL A 337 23.70 4.05 7.33
CA VAL A 337 25.08 4.00 7.83
C VAL A 337 25.73 5.38 7.66
N PRO A 338 26.72 5.77 8.50
CA PRO A 338 27.50 6.97 8.27
C PRO A 338 28.07 6.99 6.84
N SER A 339 27.98 8.15 6.17
CA SER A 339 28.70 8.37 4.92
C SER A 339 30.19 8.11 5.17
N THR A 340 30.81 7.26 4.33
CA THR A 340 32.28 7.08 4.35
C THR A 340 32.99 8.13 3.52
N ARG A 341 32.23 9.00 2.85
CA ARG A 341 32.76 10.09 2.05
C ARG A 341 32.97 11.30 2.97
N ASP A 342 34.07 12.02 2.75
CA ASP A 342 34.40 13.23 3.52
C ASP A 342 33.62 14.44 2.96
N ASP A 343 32.29 14.33 2.89
CA ASP A 343 31.43 15.39 2.38
C ASP A 343 31.45 16.62 3.28
N CYS A 344 31.61 17.82 2.69
CA CYS A 344 31.85 19.08 3.41
C CYS A 344 33.10 19.10 4.32
N SER A 345 34.05 18.18 4.15
CA SER A 345 35.37 18.34 4.77
C SER A 345 36.06 19.60 4.24
N THR A 346 36.85 20.25 5.10
CA THR A 346 37.68 21.37 4.69
C THR A 346 38.83 20.86 3.83
N CYS A 347 39.10 21.57 2.74
CA CYS A 347 40.22 21.30 1.85
C CYS A 347 40.98 22.59 1.58
N ASP A 348 42.04 22.55 0.77
CA ASP A 348 42.77 23.71 0.27
C ASP A 348 42.67 23.67 -1.25
N ALA A 349 41.84 24.54 -1.83
CA ALA A 349 41.60 24.58 -3.27
C ALA A 349 42.86 24.98 -4.06
N MET A 350 43.89 25.49 -3.40
CA MET A 350 45.20 25.79 -3.99
C MET A 350 46.19 24.63 -3.90
N SER A 351 45.89 23.61 -3.10
CA SER A 351 46.71 22.40 -2.98
C SER A 351 46.78 21.66 -4.32
N GLN A 352 47.96 21.14 -4.64
CA GLN A 352 48.16 20.30 -5.84
C GLN A 352 47.80 18.83 -5.57
N SER A 353 47.56 18.46 -4.31
CA SER A 353 47.21 17.11 -3.91
C SER A 353 45.71 17.01 -3.65
N PRO A 354 45.01 15.98 -4.18
CA PRO A 354 43.59 15.79 -3.92
C PRO A 354 43.35 15.53 -2.44
N GLN A 355 42.59 16.40 -1.78
CA GLN A 355 42.24 16.31 -0.35
C GLN A 355 40.86 15.70 -0.12
N CYS A 356 40.00 15.65 -1.14
CA CYS A 356 38.60 15.23 -1.04
C CYS A 356 38.38 13.72 -1.24
N GLY A 357 39.34 12.88 -0.83
CA GLY A 357 39.19 11.42 -0.96
C GLY A 357 39.39 10.84 -2.37
N GLY A 358 39.79 11.67 -3.35
CA GLY A 358 40.15 11.24 -4.72
C GLY A 358 39.12 11.62 -5.79
N ASP A 359 39.42 11.31 -7.06
CA ASP A 359 38.51 11.57 -8.18
C ASP A 359 37.25 10.72 -8.04
N PRO A 360 36.05 11.31 -8.21
CA PRO A 360 35.79 12.60 -8.86
C PRO A 360 35.44 13.77 -7.89
N ALA A 361 35.81 13.69 -6.60
CA ALA A 361 35.47 14.76 -5.65
C ALA A 361 36.31 16.02 -5.88
N LEU A 362 35.67 17.19 -5.80
CA LEU A 362 36.25 18.49 -6.15
C LEU A 362 36.37 19.37 -4.89
N CYS A 363 37.55 19.95 -4.67
CA CYS A 363 37.72 21.00 -3.67
C CYS A 363 37.36 22.35 -4.28
N VAL A 364 36.38 23.06 -3.72
CA VAL A 364 35.93 24.37 -4.22
C VAL A 364 35.97 25.44 -3.13
N THR A 365 36.34 26.66 -3.50
CA THR A 365 36.23 27.85 -2.64
C THR A 365 34.83 28.43 -2.76
N PHE A 366 34.10 28.51 -1.66
CA PHE A 366 32.82 29.21 -1.58
C PHE A 366 33.04 30.68 -1.21
N GLN A 367 32.24 31.57 -1.77
CA GLN A 367 32.24 33.00 -1.49
C GLN A 367 30.80 33.47 -1.23
N ASP A 368 30.64 34.49 -0.39
CA ASP A 368 29.36 35.15 -0.18
C ASP A 368 29.05 36.18 -1.30
N GLU A 369 27.90 36.85 -1.19
CA GLU A 369 27.46 37.88 -2.15
C GLU A 369 28.43 39.08 -2.24
N ASP A 370 29.21 39.32 -1.19
CA ASP A 370 30.21 40.39 -1.10
C ASP A 370 31.61 39.93 -1.57
N MET A 371 31.72 38.71 -2.12
CA MET A 371 32.97 38.05 -2.53
C MET A 371 33.95 37.76 -1.37
N ASN A 372 33.46 37.69 -0.12
CA ASN A 372 34.28 37.21 0.98
C ASN A 372 34.37 35.68 0.93
N PRO A 373 35.57 35.09 1.11
CA PRO A 373 35.70 33.64 1.14
C PRO A 373 35.01 33.08 2.37
N LEU A 374 34.07 32.16 2.15
CA LEU A 374 33.40 31.37 3.20
C LEU A 374 34.23 30.15 3.60
N GLY A 375 35.16 29.72 2.76
CA GLY A 375 36.07 28.60 2.98
C GLY A 375 36.16 27.66 1.77
N ASP A 376 37.03 26.68 1.89
CA ASP A 376 37.29 25.65 0.87
C ASP A 376 36.71 24.32 1.34
N PHE A 377 35.82 23.73 0.54
CA PHE A 377 35.07 22.53 0.91
C PHE A 377 35.05 21.50 -0.21
N CYS A 378 34.99 20.23 0.18
CA CYS A 378 34.88 19.10 -0.74
C CYS A 378 33.44 18.89 -1.22
N LEU A 379 33.27 18.82 -2.54
CA LEU A 379 32.04 18.45 -3.23
C LEU A 379 32.15 17.06 -3.84
N LEU A 380 31.08 16.27 -3.70
CA LEU A 380 30.97 14.94 -4.30
C LEU A 380 30.28 15.06 -5.66
N THR A 381 30.65 14.26 -6.65
CA THR A 381 29.81 14.14 -7.85
C THR A 381 28.49 13.47 -7.52
N CYS A 382 27.43 13.90 -8.19
CA CYS A 382 26.17 13.18 -8.10
C CYS A 382 26.30 11.76 -8.67
N GLU A 383 25.63 10.82 -8.03
CA GLU A 383 25.45 9.47 -8.57
C GLU A 383 24.48 9.51 -9.75
N SER A 384 24.56 8.49 -10.62
CA SER A 384 23.68 8.38 -11.78
C SER A 384 22.24 8.03 -11.43
N ASP A 385 21.99 7.50 -10.23
CA ASP A 385 20.66 7.15 -9.74
C ASP A 385 19.86 8.42 -9.48
N GLU A 386 18.70 8.59 -10.12
CA GLU A 386 17.89 9.81 -10.00
C GLU A 386 17.38 10.10 -8.59
N ILE A 387 17.20 9.07 -7.77
CA ILE A 387 16.63 9.16 -6.42
C ILE A 387 17.75 9.27 -5.39
N ASP A 388 18.87 8.58 -5.62
CA ASP A 388 20.02 8.52 -4.72
C ASP A 388 21.21 9.38 -5.16
N LYS A 389 20.97 10.38 -6.03
CA LYS A 389 22.00 11.28 -6.59
C LYS A 389 22.98 11.80 -5.52
N CYS A 390 22.47 12.13 -4.34
CA CYS A 390 23.25 12.70 -3.25
C CYS A 390 22.85 12.17 -1.86
N PRO A 391 23.72 12.29 -0.84
CA PRO A 391 23.37 12.00 0.55
C PRO A 391 22.20 12.85 1.05
N SER A 392 21.55 12.42 2.13
CA SER A 392 20.43 13.16 2.72
C SER A 392 20.83 14.60 3.08
N GLY A 393 20.05 15.58 2.63
CA GLY A 393 20.31 17.01 2.87
C GLY A 393 21.22 17.68 1.85
N TYR A 394 21.66 16.98 0.81
CA TYR A 394 22.39 17.54 -0.33
C TYR A 394 21.48 17.67 -1.54
N GLN A 395 21.75 18.68 -2.36
CA GLN A 395 21.10 18.85 -3.66
C GLN A 395 22.11 18.53 -4.77
N CYS A 396 21.63 17.88 -5.84
CA CYS A 396 22.45 17.64 -7.02
C CYS A 396 22.37 18.85 -7.95
N ASP A 397 23.40 19.69 -7.93
CA ASP A 397 23.46 20.90 -8.75
C ASP A 397 24.50 20.76 -9.86
N HIS A 398 24.19 21.34 -11.01
CA HIS A 398 25.13 21.45 -12.12
C HIS A 398 26.12 22.59 -11.84
N ILE A 399 27.41 22.26 -11.80
CA ILE A 399 28.49 23.24 -11.60
C ILE A 399 29.30 23.31 -12.87
N GLN A 400 29.37 24.52 -13.42
CA GLN A 400 30.18 24.85 -14.58
C GLN A 400 31.16 25.97 -14.24
N SER A 401 32.45 25.76 -14.49
CA SER A 401 33.46 26.83 -14.36
C SER A 401 33.49 27.71 -15.61
N ASP A 402 33.90 28.98 -15.45
CA ASP A 402 33.97 29.94 -16.56
C ASP A 402 34.91 29.52 -17.69
N ASP A 403 35.95 28.74 -17.37
CA ASP A 403 36.91 28.20 -18.34
C ASP A 403 36.49 26.84 -18.93
N GLY A 404 35.32 26.32 -18.52
CA GLY A 404 34.78 25.04 -18.93
C GLY A 404 35.59 23.83 -18.46
N SER A 405 36.55 24.03 -17.54
CA SER A 405 37.35 22.93 -16.99
C SER A 405 36.55 22.01 -16.06
N ILE A 406 35.47 22.52 -15.47
CA ILE A 406 34.50 21.78 -14.68
C ILE A 406 33.14 21.96 -15.36
N ASP A 407 32.49 20.85 -15.69
CA ASP A 407 31.15 20.80 -16.26
C ASP A 407 30.51 19.47 -15.85
N ASN A 408 30.03 19.41 -14.60
CA ASN A 408 29.47 18.18 -14.03
C ASN A 408 28.47 18.48 -12.91
N PHE A 409 27.72 17.46 -12.49
CA PHE A 409 26.78 17.54 -11.39
C PHE A 409 27.45 17.16 -10.07
N TYR A 410 27.30 18.01 -9.07
CA TYR A 410 27.86 17.81 -7.74
C TYR A 410 26.80 17.95 -6.66
N CYS A 411 26.97 17.17 -5.59
CA CYS A 411 26.20 17.26 -4.38
C CYS A 411 26.65 18.49 -3.59
N THR A 412 25.80 19.51 -3.57
CA THR A 412 26.01 20.79 -2.89
C THR A 412 25.18 20.85 -1.62
N ARG A 413 25.72 21.55 -0.61
CA ARG A 413 24.96 22.06 0.54
C ARG A 413 25.66 23.30 1.10
N GLN A 414 24.98 24.02 1.99
CA GLN A 414 25.62 25.06 2.80
C GLN A 414 26.47 24.40 3.89
N CYS A 415 27.71 24.03 3.57
CA CYS A 415 28.67 23.45 4.52
C CYS A 415 28.94 24.32 5.79
N PRO A 416 28.93 25.67 5.74
CA PRO A 416 29.21 26.50 6.91
C PRO A 416 28.13 26.47 7.99
N ASP A 417 26.88 26.25 7.60
CA ASP A 417 25.74 26.25 8.51
C ASP A 417 25.51 24.82 9.00
N ASN A 418 26.05 24.48 10.17
CA ASN A 418 25.67 23.24 10.83
C ASN A 418 24.18 23.37 11.23
N PRO A 419 23.25 22.63 10.59
CA PRO A 419 21.82 22.79 10.84
C PRO A 419 21.43 22.38 12.27
N LEU A 420 22.32 21.68 12.99
CA LEU A 420 22.11 21.27 14.38
C LEU A 420 22.50 22.35 15.40
N GLY A 421 22.97 23.52 14.97
CA GLY A 421 23.23 24.67 15.86
C GLY A 421 24.37 24.44 16.87
N THR A 422 25.10 23.34 16.77
CA THR A 422 26.36 23.17 17.51
C THR A 422 27.44 23.85 16.69
N SER A 423 27.83 25.06 17.09
CA SER A 423 29.03 25.72 16.60
C SER A 423 30.18 24.72 16.65
N ALA A 424 30.72 24.36 15.48
CA ALA A 424 31.94 23.58 15.40
C ALA A 424 33.05 24.30 16.20
N PRO A 425 33.90 23.58 16.95
CA PRO A 425 35.00 24.18 17.68
C PRO A 425 36.04 24.86 16.78
#